data_AF-A0AAV4CW92-F1
#
_entry.id   AF-A0AAV4CW92-F1
#
_cell.length_a   1.000
_cell.length_b   1.000
_cell.length_c   1.000
_cell.angle_alpha   90.00
_cell.angle_beta   90.00
_cell.angle_gamma   90.00
#
_symmetry.space_group_name_H-M   'P 1'
#
loop_
_entity.id
_entity.type
_entity.pdbx_description
1 polymer ?
#
loop_
_entity_poly.entity_id
_entity_poly.type
_entity_poly.pdbx_seq_one_letter_code
_entity_poly.pdbx_strand_id
1 'polypeptide(L)'
;MVYSEEQDMIVLMSLQHADLATIGFYDNWTGCLLHQFALAESVEEALERSICFYLDTLVHVFKTPQGQFECYVYKLQALMDLADKNCSTG
;
A
#
# COMPACT_ATOMS: atom_id res chain seq x y z
N MET A 1 -9.42 5.84 -15.80
CA MET A 1 -9.66 5.85 -14.35
C MET A 1 -11.16 5.68 -14.16
N VAL A 2 -11.60 4.55 -13.61
CA VAL A 2 -13.00 4.37 -13.25
C VAL A 2 -13.15 5.04 -11.88
N TYR A 3 -13.65 6.26 -11.87
CA TYR A 3 -14.10 6.91 -10.63
C TYR A 3 -15.36 6.17 -10.19
N SER A 4 -15.22 5.26 -9.23
CA SER A 4 -16.38 4.76 -8.50
C SER A 4 -16.66 5.78 -7.40
N GLU A 5 -17.88 6.31 -7.37
CA GLU A 5 -18.36 7.23 -6.32
C GLU A 5 -18.40 6.57 -4.92
N GLU A 6 -18.04 5.28 -4.84
CA GLU A 6 -18.04 4.45 -3.62
C GLU A 6 -16.64 4.21 -3.02
N GLN A 7 -15.56 4.78 -3.58
CA GLN A 7 -14.23 4.62 -2.98
C GLN A 7 -14.03 5.59 -1.82
N ASP A 8 -14.25 5.12 -0.59
CA ASP A 8 -13.99 5.90 0.64
C ASP A 8 -12.50 6.10 0.95
N MET A 9 -11.61 5.47 0.17
CA MET A 9 -10.17 5.49 0.43
C MET A 9 -9.36 5.66 -0.85
N ILE A 10 -8.31 6.49 -0.76
CA ILE A 10 -7.29 6.67 -1.78
C ILE A 10 -5.99 6.02 -1.30
N VAL A 11 -5.28 5.36 -2.22
CA VAL A 11 -3.93 4.86 -1.98
C VAL A 11 -2.93 5.67 -2.80
N LEU A 12 -1.96 6.28 -2.14
CA LEU A 12 -0.90 7.08 -2.76
C LEU A 12 0.48 6.50 -2.45
N MET A 13 1.34 6.49 -3.45
CA MET A 13 2.78 6.33 -3.24
C MET A 13 3.40 7.72 -3.10
N SER A 14 4.18 7.93 -2.03
CA SER A 14 4.93 9.16 -1.81
C SER A 14 6.42 8.86 -1.74
N LEU A 15 7.22 9.80 -2.27
CA LEU A 15 8.67 9.79 -2.27
C LEU A 15 9.13 10.87 -1.31
N GLN A 16 9.56 10.48 -0.11
CA GLN A 16 9.96 11.46 0.92
C GLN A 16 11.42 11.89 0.75
N HIS A 17 12.30 10.96 0.36
CA HIS A 17 13.71 11.18 -0.01
C HIS A 17 14.09 10.16 -1.10
N ALA A 18 15.21 10.37 -1.81
CA ALA A 18 15.61 9.60 -3.00
C ALA A 18 15.52 8.06 -2.83
N ASP A 19 15.65 7.56 -1.60
CA ASP A 19 15.65 6.12 -1.31
C ASP A 19 14.44 5.59 -0.53
N LEU A 20 13.51 6.46 -0.10
CA LEU A 20 12.41 6.05 0.78
C LEU A 20 11.05 6.33 0.14
N ALA A 21 10.44 5.27 -0.40
CA ALA A 21 9.04 5.26 -0.79
C ALA A 21 8.14 4.78 0.33
N THR A 22 7.00 5.44 0.46
CA THR A 22 5.92 5.05 1.37
C THR A 22 4.63 4.86 0.60
N ILE A 23 3.84 3.85 0.98
CA ILE A 23 2.44 3.74 0.57
C ILE A 23 1.57 4.28 1.70
N GLY A 24 0.77 5.28 1.39
CA GLY A 24 -0.18 5.91 2.31
C GLY A 24 -1.62 5.64 1.89
N PHE A 25 -2.45 5.33 2.87
CA PHE A 25 -3.90 5.19 2.75
C PHE A 25 -4.54 6.43 3.33
N TYR A 26 -5.39 7.07 2.53
CA TYR A 26 -6.04 8.32 2.89
C TYR A 26 -7.54 8.14 2.80
N ASP A 27 -8.25 8.68 3.77
CA ASP A 27 -9.70 8.85 3.66
C ASP A 27 -9.98 9.81 2.50
N ASN A 28 -10.79 9.37 1.54
CA ASN A 28 -11.03 10.11 0.30
C ASN A 28 -11.75 11.45 0.56
N TRP A 29 -12.57 11.50 1.62
CA TRP A 29 -13.44 12.64 1.91
C TRP A 29 -12.73 13.74 2.69
N THR A 30 -11.91 13.34 3.66
CA THR A 30 -11.21 14.25 4.58
C THR A 30 -9.76 14.51 4.18
N GLY A 31 -9.18 13.63 3.35
CA GLY A 31 -7.75 13.63 3.03
C GLY A 31 -6.87 13.21 4.22
N CYS A 32 -7.46 12.74 5.32
CA CYS A 32 -6.71 12.31 6.49
C CYS A 32 -5.94 11.02 6.20
N LEU A 33 -4.69 10.96 6.64
CA LEU A 33 -3.89 9.74 6.59
C LEU A 33 -4.47 8.73 7.58
N LEU A 34 -4.91 7.58 7.08
CA LEU A 34 -5.42 6.45 7.86
C LEU A 34 -4.28 5.52 8.27
N HIS A 35 -3.39 5.20 7.32
CA HIS A 35 -2.29 4.29 7.55
C HIS A 35 -1.15 4.55 6.56
N GLN A 36 0.10 4.29 6.96
CA GLN A 36 1.24 4.31 6.05
C GLN A 36 2.25 3.23 6.41
N PHE A 37 2.94 2.73 5.39
CA PHE A 37 4.12 1.89 5.59
C PHE A 37 5.20 2.20 4.55
N ALA A 38 6.45 1.95 4.93
CA ALA A 38 7.59 2.09 4.03
C ALA A 38 7.71 0.86 3.13
N LEU A 39 8.05 1.08 1.87
CA LEU A 39 8.46 0.00 0.98
C LEU A 39 9.86 -0.46 1.36
N ALA A 40 10.10 -1.76 1.29
CA ALA A 40 11.40 -2.35 1.63
C ALA A 40 12.49 -2.00 0.60
N GLU A 41 12.10 -1.63 -0.61
CA GLU A 41 13.01 -1.44 -1.74
C GLU A 41 13.29 0.01 -2.07
N SER A 42 14.54 0.22 -2.51
CA SER A 42 15.00 1.48 -3.06
C SER A 42 14.15 1.88 -4.27
N VAL A 43 13.77 3.15 -4.27
CA VAL A 43 13.01 3.73 -5.38
C VAL A 43 13.88 3.79 -6.64
N GLU A 44 15.17 4.04 -6.49
CA GLU A 44 16.11 4.15 -7.60
C GLU A 44 16.24 2.85 -8.40
N GLU A 45 15.97 1.70 -7.79
CA GLU A 45 16.05 0.40 -8.45
C GLU A 45 14.84 0.06 -9.32
N ALA A 46 13.71 0.78 -9.26
CA ALA A 46 12.57 0.47 -10.15
C ALA A 46 12.16 1.60 -11.09
N LEU A 47 12.17 1.27 -12.39
CA LEU A 47 12.02 2.20 -13.51
C LEU A 47 10.55 2.49 -13.86
N GLU A 48 9.69 1.48 -13.74
CA GLU A 48 8.26 1.55 -14.04
C GLU A 48 7.51 1.00 -12.84
N ARG A 49 6.52 1.73 -12.33
CA ARG A 49 5.72 1.32 -11.16
C ARG A 49 4.24 1.52 -11.42
N SER A 50 3.43 0.58 -10.95
CA SER A 50 1.96 0.73 -10.91
C SER A 50 1.42 0.15 -9.61
N ILE A 51 0.41 0.82 -9.07
CA ILE A 51 -0.33 0.35 -7.91
C ILE A 51 -1.77 0.11 -8.34
N CYS A 52 -2.27 -1.08 -8.03
CA CYS A 52 -3.68 -1.39 -8.12
C CYS A 52 -4.20 -1.71 -6.72
N PHE A 53 -5.33 -1.11 -6.37
CA PHE A 53 -6.00 -1.36 -5.10
C PHE A 53 -7.41 -1.90 -5.39
N TYR A 54 -7.71 -3.09 -4.87
CA TYR A 54 -9.00 -3.75 -5.05
C TYR A 54 -9.41 -4.46 -3.76
N LEU A 55 -10.56 -4.03 -3.20
CA LEU A 55 -11.09 -4.52 -1.92
C LEU A 55 -10.07 -4.40 -0.78
N ASP A 56 -9.54 -5.53 -0.28
CA ASP A 56 -8.55 -5.62 0.80
C ASP A 56 -7.14 -5.91 0.27
N THR A 57 -6.95 -5.91 -1.04
CA THR A 57 -5.72 -6.35 -1.69
C THR A 57 -5.07 -5.21 -2.44
N LEU A 58 -3.79 -4.99 -2.16
CA LEU A 58 -2.95 -4.01 -2.83
C LEU A 58 -1.90 -4.75 -3.66
N VAL A 59 -1.80 -4.41 -4.94
CA VAL A 59 -0.80 -4.96 -5.85
C VAL A 59 0.14 -3.84 -6.28
N HIS A 60 1.42 -3.98 -5.95
CA HIS A 60 2.50 -3.12 -6.40
C HIS A 60 3.32 -3.87 -7.45
N VAL A 61 3.24 -3.44 -8.70
CA VAL A 61 4.02 -4.02 -9.80
C VAL A 61 5.11 -3.03 -10.18
N PHE A 62 6.33 -3.53 -10.34
CA PHE A 62 7.47 -2.71 -10.71
C PHE A 62 8.43 -3.45 -11.64
N LYS A 63 9.23 -2.69 -12.37
CA LYS A 63 10.26 -3.22 -13.28
C LYS A 63 11.64 -3.00 -12.69
N THR A 64 12.38 -4.09 -12.50
CA THR A 64 13.73 -4.11 -11.95
C THR A 64 14.76 -3.52 -12.91
N PRO A 65 16.00 -3.20 -12.47
CA PRO A 65 17.04 -2.68 -13.35
C PRO A 65 17.46 -3.70 -14.42
N GLN A 66 17.27 -5.00 -14.15
CA GLN A 66 17.52 -6.10 -15.09
C GLN A 66 16.41 -6.23 -16.15
N GLY A 67 15.36 -5.39 -16.07
CA GLY A 67 14.24 -5.37 -17.00
C GLY A 67 13.17 -6.44 -16.72
N GLN A 68 13.22 -7.09 -15.56
CA GLN A 68 12.20 -8.06 -15.13
C GLN A 68 11.05 -7.35 -14.42
N PHE A 69 9.84 -7.89 -14.53
CA PHE A 69 8.71 -7.41 -13.75
C PHE A 69 8.60 -8.23 -12.47
N GLU A 70 8.51 -7.53 -11.35
CA GLU A 70 8.27 -8.10 -10.03
C GLU A 70 6.98 -7.51 -9.45
N CYS A 71 6.36 -8.25 -8.53
CA CYS A 71 5.15 -7.79 -7.86
C CYS A 71 5.12 -8.13 -6.37
N TYR A 72 4.63 -7.18 -5.59
CA TYR A 72 4.25 -7.39 -4.20
C TYR A 72 2.74 -7.31 -4.04
N VAL A 73 2.20 -8.29 -3.33
CA VAL A 73 0.79 -8.35 -2.99
C VAL A 73 0.65 -8.22 -1.48
N TYR A 74 -0.03 -7.16 -1.05
CA TYR A 74 -0.32 -6.89 0.34
C TYR A 74 -1.80 -7.17 0.61
N LYS A 75 -2.08 -7.86 1.72
CA LYS A 75 -3.45 -8.10 2.18
C LYS A 75 -3.70 -7.28 3.44
N LEU A 76 -4.69 -6.39 3.38
CA LEU A 76 -5.13 -5.59 4.50
C LEU A 76 -5.96 -6.48 5.42
N GLN A 77 -5.50 -6.68 6.65
CA GLN A 77 -6.28 -7.34 7.68
C GLN A 77 -6.95 -6.29 8.56
N ALA A 78 -8.24 -6.51 8.86
CA ALA A 78 -8.93 -5.71 9.86
C ALA A 78 -8.24 -5.92 11.22
N LEU A 79 -7.91 -4.82 11.89
CA LEU A 79 -7.27 -4.84 13.22
C LEU A 79 -8.13 -5.51 14.31
N MET A 80 -9.42 -5.76 14.03
CA MET A 80 -10.34 -6.43 14.95
C MET A 80 -9.92 -7.87 15.25
N ASP A 81 -9.26 -8.57 14.33
CA ASP A 81 -8.85 -9.98 14.51
C ASP A 81 -7.56 -10.18 15.34
N LEU A 82 -6.82 -9.10 15.64
CA LEU A 82 -5.62 -9.18 16.51
C LEU A 82 -5.95 -9.02 17.99
N ALA A 83 -7.09 -8.43 18.35
CA ALA A 83 -7.50 -8.24 19.73
C ALA A 83 -7.90 -9.56 20.42
N ASP A 84 -8.45 -10.52 19.65
CA ASP A 84 -8.96 -11.79 20.21
C ASP A 84 -7.88 -12.85 20.48
N LYS A 85 -6.64 -12.68 20.00
CA LYS A 85 -5.55 -13.64 20.23
C LYS A 85 -4.73 -13.39 21.50
N ASN A 86 -4.95 -12.27 22.21
CA ASN A 86 -4.23 -11.95 23.44
C ASN A 86 -5.00 -12.26 24.74
N CYS A 87 -6.19 -12.86 24.66
CA CYS A 87 -7.04 -13.18 25.83
C CYS A 87 -7.07 -14.68 26.21
N SER A 88 -6.04 -15.46 25.91
CA SER A 88 -5.94 -16.87 26.33
C SER A 88 -4.59 -17.23 26.92
N THR A 89 -4.19 -16.53 27.99
CA THR A 89 -3.34 -17.10 29.05
C THR A 89 -3.86 -16.61 30.40
N GLY A 90 -4.89 -17.29 30.90
CA GLY A 90 -5.31 -17.27 32.30
C GLY A 90 -4.92 -18.58 32.96
#